data_AF-A0A3D0QFH8-F1
#
_entry.id   AF-A0A3D0QFH8-F1
#
_cell.length_a   1.000
_cell.length_b   1.000
_cell.length_c   1.000
_cell.angle_alpha   90.00
_cell.angle_beta   90.00
_cell.angle_gamma   90.00
#
_symmetry.space_group_name_H-M   'P 1'
#
loop_
_entity.id
_entity.type
_entity.pdbx_description
1 polymer ?
#
loop_
_entity_poly.entity_id
_entity_poly.type
_entity_poly.pdbx_seq_one_letter_code
_entity_poly.pdbx_strand_id
1 'polypeptide(L)'
;MTESPRQKLQRLLHELFQFDSADLDFGIYRIMNLRRDELKRFVEKDLLDAVARGFEEIKKGESRQILEELSDLQSQITHTLGAEAVDADGNVQTSFRTTPLARQYADAKARLADIKVSEELEAELFRDIYTFFSRYWDEGDFISRRRYSRDPKYAIGIPYNGEEVMLHWANHDQYYVKTTENFFDYTFKADSYTVHFKIVAAQTEQNNVKGEKRFFLLDSSEATIALSVEGELSIKFQYRPLTEQEQITYGKQKQQEKINEAMCKKILDAP
;
A
#
# COMPACT_ATOMS: atom_id res chain seq x y z
N MET A 1 22.66 2.69 4.28
CA MET A 1 22.02 1.79 5.26
C MET A 1 20.84 1.12 4.57
N THR A 2 20.79 -0.21 4.59
CA THR A 2 19.66 -0.98 4.01
C THR A 2 18.44 -0.81 4.89
N GLU A 3 17.38 -0.27 4.32
CA GLU A 3 16.10 -0.03 4.99
C GLU A 3 15.41 -1.36 5.38
N SER A 4 14.86 -1.42 6.60
CA SER A 4 14.21 -2.63 7.11
C SER A 4 12.87 -2.90 6.38
N PRO A 5 12.38 -4.16 6.33
CA PRO A 5 11.08 -4.48 5.73
C PRO A 5 9.92 -3.67 6.33
N ARG A 6 9.98 -3.42 7.65
CA ARG A 6 9.04 -2.56 8.37
C ARG A 6 9.06 -1.12 7.83
N GLN A 7 10.23 -0.51 7.70
CA GLN A 7 10.37 0.86 7.18
C GLN A 7 9.87 0.97 5.73
N LYS A 8 10.16 -0.05 4.90
CA LYS A 8 9.66 -0.11 3.52
C LYS A 8 8.13 -0.16 3.45
N LEU A 9 7.49 -0.96 4.31
CA LEU A 9 6.04 -1.00 4.41
C LEU A 9 5.46 0.35 4.85
N GLN A 10 6.03 0.97 5.88
CA GLN A 10 5.57 2.26 6.36
C GLN A 10 5.66 3.31 5.25
N ARG A 11 6.79 3.42 4.55
CA ARG A 11 6.91 4.35 3.41
C ARG A 11 5.85 4.08 2.33
N LEU A 12 5.65 2.83 1.94
CA LEU A 12 4.63 2.47 0.95
C LEU A 12 3.23 2.90 1.40
N LEU A 13 2.89 2.70 2.67
CA LEU A 13 1.60 3.13 3.21
C LEU A 13 1.50 4.67 3.25
N HIS A 14 2.59 5.37 3.55
CA HIS A 14 2.62 6.83 3.49
C HIS A 14 2.39 7.37 2.07
N GLU A 15 2.99 6.72 1.07
CA GLU A 15 2.76 7.03 -0.35
C GLU A 15 1.31 6.70 -0.77
N LEU A 16 0.79 5.54 -0.31
CA LEU A 16 -0.55 5.06 -0.64
C LEU A 16 -1.64 6.00 -0.14
N PHE A 17 -1.52 6.50 1.09
CA PHE A 17 -2.46 7.45 1.67
C PHE A 17 -2.17 8.91 1.28
N GLN A 18 -1.17 9.15 0.41
CA GLN A 18 -0.80 10.48 -0.08
C GLN A 18 -0.61 11.50 1.05
N PHE A 19 0.14 11.12 2.09
CA PHE A 19 0.38 12.03 3.21
C PHE A 19 1.08 13.33 2.77
N ASP A 20 1.88 13.32 1.72
CA ASP A 20 2.54 14.55 1.27
C ASP A 20 1.60 15.54 0.56
N SER A 21 0.36 15.12 0.24
CA SER A 21 -0.66 15.95 -0.43
C SER A 21 -1.52 16.77 0.55
N ALA A 22 -0.95 17.25 1.66
CA ALA A 22 -1.68 17.96 2.72
C ALA A 22 -2.34 19.25 2.23
N ASP A 23 -1.78 19.89 1.21
CA ASP A 23 -2.27 21.14 0.64
C ASP A 23 -3.57 20.97 -0.17
N LEU A 24 -3.99 19.72 -0.43
CA LEU A 24 -5.21 19.41 -1.17
C LEU A 24 -6.42 19.40 -0.22
N ASP A 25 -7.29 20.40 -0.29
CA ASP A 25 -8.51 20.48 0.55
C ASP A 25 -9.81 20.42 -0.27
N PHE A 26 -9.97 19.38 -1.09
CA PHE A 26 -11.18 19.15 -1.89
C PHE A 26 -11.53 17.66 -2.02
N GLY A 27 -12.80 17.36 -2.25
CA GLY A 27 -13.29 16.00 -2.48
C GLY A 27 -12.86 15.00 -1.38
N ILE A 28 -12.27 13.87 -1.81
CA ILE A 28 -11.79 12.82 -0.90
C ILE A 28 -10.61 13.27 -0.03
N TYR A 29 -9.80 14.22 -0.50
CA TYR A 29 -8.64 14.73 0.24
C TYR A 29 -9.05 15.46 1.52
N ARG A 30 -10.22 16.09 1.55
CA ARG A 30 -10.77 16.69 2.77
C ARG A 30 -11.03 15.65 3.86
N ILE A 31 -11.58 14.49 3.47
CA ILE A 31 -11.81 13.37 4.39
C ILE A 31 -10.47 12.78 4.84
N MET A 32 -9.52 12.61 3.92
CA MET A 32 -8.18 12.11 4.26
C MET A 32 -7.42 13.06 5.19
N ASN A 33 -7.54 14.37 4.99
CA ASN A 33 -6.93 15.39 5.86
C ASN A 33 -7.59 15.42 7.24
N LEU A 34 -8.92 15.30 7.33
CA LEU A 34 -9.64 15.20 8.61
C LEU A 34 -9.20 13.98 9.42
N ARG A 35 -8.91 12.85 8.75
CA ARG A 35 -8.47 11.60 9.40
C ARG A 35 -6.98 11.35 9.34
N ARG A 36 -6.19 12.36 8.95
CA ARG A 36 -4.76 12.23 8.73
C ARG A 36 -4.03 11.76 9.97
N ASP A 37 -4.38 12.30 11.13
CA ASP A 37 -3.78 11.91 12.40
C ASP A 37 -4.14 10.48 12.80
N GLU A 38 -5.37 10.03 12.47
CA GLU A 38 -5.80 8.65 12.69
C GLU A 38 -5.05 7.68 11.76
N LEU A 39 -4.93 8.02 10.48
CA LEU A 39 -4.19 7.22 9.50
C LEU A 39 -2.70 7.17 9.85
N LYS A 40 -2.11 8.28 10.29
CA LYS A 40 -0.72 8.34 10.72
C LYS A 40 -0.50 7.45 11.94
N ARG A 41 -1.37 7.55 12.95
CA ARG A 41 -1.34 6.68 14.13
C ARG A 41 -1.49 5.20 13.75
N PHE A 42 -2.34 4.90 12.79
CA PHE A 42 -2.50 3.54 12.30
C PHE A 42 -1.21 2.99 11.70
N VAL A 43 -0.55 3.73 10.78
CA VAL A 43 0.67 3.29 10.10
C VAL A 43 1.89 3.25 11.03
N GLU A 44 2.00 4.24 11.93
CA GLU A 44 3.17 4.40 12.80
C GLU A 44 3.08 3.56 14.09
N LYS A 45 1.87 3.19 14.52
CA LYS A 45 1.64 2.54 15.80
C LYS A 45 0.67 1.37 15.71
N ASP A 46 -0.60 1.61 15.38
CA ASP A 46 -1.65 0.59 15.63
C ASP A 46 -1.44 -0.68 14.79
N LEU A 47 -0.95 -0.54 13.55
CA LEU A 47 -0.59 -1.67 12.70
C LEU A 47 0.54 -2.51 13.32
N LEU A 48 1.56 -1.84 13.86
CA LEU A 48 2.71 -2.50 14.48
C LEU A 48 2.30 -3.18 15.79
N ASP A 49 1.49 -2.51 16.60
CA ASP A 49 0.95 -3.06 17.84
C ASP A 49 0.02 -4.25 17.55
N ALA A 50 -0.72 -4.23 16.45
CA ALA A 50 -1.54 -5.36 16.01
C ALA A 50 -0.67 -6.56 15.59
N VAL A 51 0.38 -6.32 14.80
CA VAL A 51 1.33 -7.37 14.40
C VAL A 51 2.02 -7.98 15.63
N ALA A 52 2.53 -7.14 16.53
CA ALA A 52 3.18 -7.59 17.76
C ALA A 52 2.25 -8.43 18.64
N ARG A 53 0.99 -8.01 18.82
CA ARG A 53 -0.01 -8.78 19.56
C ARG A 53 -0.31 -10.13 18.90
N GLY A 54 -0.47 -10.16 17.58
CA GLY A 54 -0.68 -11.41 16.84
C GLY A 54 0.47 -12.40 17.04
N PHE A 55 1.72 -11.93 16.98
CA PHE A 55 2.88 -12.77 17.26
C PHE A 55 2.95 -13.22 18.72
N GLU A 56 2.58 -12.38 19.69
CA GLU A 56 2.51 -12.80 21.08
C GLU A 56 1.49 -13.93 21.30
N GLU A 57 0.33 -13.86 20.66
CA GLU A 57 -0.70 -14.90 20.78
C GLU A 57 -0.24 -16.22 20.16
N ILE A 58 0.39 -16.18 18.99
CA ILE A 58 0.99 -17.35 18.35
C ILE A 58 2.06 -17.97 19.27
N LYS A 59 2.99 -17.15 19.78
CA LYS A 59 4.03 -17.60 20.71
C LYS A 59 3.45 -18.21 21.97
N LYS A 60 2.41 -17.62 22.56
CA LYS A 60 1.73 -18.14 23.77
C LYS A 60 1.04 -19.47 23.48
N GLY A 61 0.40 -19.61 22.32
CA GLY A 61 -0.25 -20.84 21.88
C GLY A 61 0.75 -21.98 21.68
N GLU A 62 1.79 -21.75 20.88
CA GLU A 62 2.85 -22.74 20.61
C GLU A 62 3.61 -23.11 21.90
N SER A 63 3.95 -22.11 22.74
CA SER A 63 4.62 -22.37 24.01
C SER A 63 3.75 -23.20 24.96
N ARG A 64 2.43 -22.95 25.02
CA ARG A 64 1.52 -23.74 25.85
C ARG A 64 1.47 -25.20 25.37
N GLN A 65 1.32 -25.43 24.07
CA GLN A 65 1.31 -26.77 23.50
C GLN A 65 2.60 -27.53 23.79
N ILE A 66 3.76 -26.88 23.64
CA ILE A 66 5.06 -27.52 23.91
C ILE A 66 5.28 -27.74 25.42
N LEU A 67 4.80 -26.84 26.29
CA LEU A 67 4.87 -27.04 27.74
C LEU A 67 4.00 -28.21 28.21
N GLU A 68 2.81 -28.38 27.63
CA GLU A 68 1.95 -29.55 27.85
C GLU A 68 2.63 -30.83 27.36
N GLU A 69 3.21 -30.81 26.15
CA GLU A 69 3.98 -31.93 25.59
C GLU A 69 5.18 -32.31 26.48
N LEU A 70 5.92 -31.31 26.99
CA LEU A 70 7.04 -31.52 27.89
C LEU A 70 6.59 -32.13 29.23
N SER A 71 5.47 -31.69 29.79
CA SER A 71 4.90 -32.23 31.02
C SER A 71 4.47 -33.70 30.85
N ASP A 72 3.84 -34.03 29.72
CA ASP A 72 3.42 -35.38 29.40
C ASP A 72 4.63 -36.30 29.17
N LEU A 73 5.63 -35.84 28.41
CA LEU A 73 6.88 -36.56 28.20
C LEU A 73 7.64 -36.77 29.51
N GLN A 74 7.69 -35.76 30.40
CA GLN A 74 8.31 -35.89 31.72
C GLN A 74 7.59 -36.94 32.58
N SER A 75 6.25 -36.97 32.54
CA SER A 75 5.46 -37.97 33.24
C SER A 75 5.72 -39.38 32.70
N GLN A 76 5.81 -39.55 31.37
CA GLN A 76 6.14 -40.82 30.72
C GLN A 76 7.56 -41.28 31.04
N ILE A 77 8.53 -40.36 31.06
CA ILE A 77 9.92 -40.65 31.45
C ILE A 77 9.96 -41.11 32.91
N THR A 78 9.29 -40.39 33.81
CA THR A 78 9.24 -40.74 35.25
C THR A 78 8.60 -42.11 35.48
N HIS A 79 7.52 -42.42 34.77
CA HIS A 79 6.82 -43.70 34.88
C HIS A 79 7.60 -44.88 34.27
N THR A 80 8.33 -44.66 33.16
CA THR A 80 8.98 -45.75 32.40
C THR A 80 10.44 -45.96 32.81
N LEU A 81 11.15 -44.89 33.17
CA LEU A 81 12.59 -44.88 33.45
C LEU A 81 12.91 -44.61 34.93
N GLY A 82 11.90 -44.23 35.74
CA GLY A 82 12.04 -43.94 37.17
C GLY A 82 12.32 -42.47 37.48
N ALA A 83 12.06 -42.06 38.72
CA ALA A 83 12.16 -40.66 39.17
C ALA A 83 13.57 -40.06 39.09
N GLU A 84 14.62 -40.89 38.98
CA GLU A 84 16.00 -40.42 38.83
C GLU A 84 16.37 -40.06 37.37
N ALA A 85 15.50 -40.32 36.39
CA ALA A 85 15.82 -40.09 34.98
C ALA A 85 15.89 -38.61 34.58
N VAL A 86 15.27 -37.71 35.35
CA VAL A 86 15.24 -36.26 35.12
C VAL A 86 15.81 -35.56 36.35
N ASP A 87 16.79 -34.67 36.15
CA ASP A 87 17.37 -33.88 37.23
C ASP A 87 16.42 -32.76 37.71
N ALA A 88 16.78 -32.10 38.82
CA ALA A 88 16.01 -30.98 39.39
C ALA A 88 15.92 -29.76 38.45
N ASP A 89 16.79 -29.68 37.44
CA ASP A 89 16.84 -28.61 36.42
C ASP A 89 16.07 -29.00 35.13
N GLY A 90 15.38 -30.14 35.13
CA GLY A 90 14.58 -30.61 33.99
C GLY A 90 15.44 -31.04 32.80
N ASN A 91 16.60 -31.66 33.03
CA ASN A 91 17.41 -32.31 32.00
C ASN A 91 17.43 -33.83 32.22
N VAL A 92 17.39 -34.56 31.11
CA VAL A 92 17.51 -36.02 31.15
C VAL A 92 18.96 -36.42 31.45
N GLN A 93 19.15 -37.29 32.44
CA GLN A 93 20.48 -37.78 32.83
C GLN A 93 21.20 -38.43 31.64
N THR A 94 22.54 -38.31 31.61
CA THR A 94 23.38 -38.74 30.49
C THR A 94 23.18 -40.21 30.13
N SER A 95 22.89 -41.04 31.13
CA SER A 95 22.62 -42.48 31.04
C SER A 95 21.41 -42.83 30.17
N PHE A 96 20.42 -41.94 30.08
CA PHE A 96 19.14 -42.17 29.41
C PHE A 96 18.95 -41.35 28.12
N ARG A 97 19.95 -40.54 27.73
CA ARG A 97 19.90 -39.68 26.53
C ARG A 97 19.75 -40.44 25.21
N THR A 98 20.10 -41.72 25.17
CA THR A 98 19.97 -42.57 23.98
C THR A 98 18.55 -43.11 23.79
N THR A 99 17.68 -43.02 24.80
CA THR A 99 16.30 -43.51 24.75
C THR A 99 15.41 -42.61 23.87
N PRO A 100 14.46 -43.17 23.09
CA PRO A 100 13.59 -42.37 22.22
C PRO A 100 12.84 -41.23 22.92
N LEU A 101 12.36 -41.48 24.15
CA LEU A 101 11.64 -40.49 24.97
C LEU A 101 12.53 -39.31 25.39
N ALA A 102 13.82 -39.57 25.69
CA ALA A 102 14.76 -38.53 26.08
C ALA A 102 15.10 -37.60 24.91
N ARG A 103 15.16 -38.14 23.69
CA ARG A 103 15.34 -37.35 22.45
C ARG A 103 14.12 -36.48 22.18
N GLN A 104 12.91 -37.03 22.28
CA GLN A 104 11.68 -36.27 22.11
C GLN A 104 11.58 -35.10 23.12
N TYR A 105 11.98 -35.34 24.38
CA TYR A 105 12.01 -34.30 25.40
C TYR A 105 13.06 -33.20 25.11
N ALA A 106 14.25 -33.59 24.65
CA ALA A 106 15.28 -32.62 24.23
C ALA A 106 14.85 -31.81 23.00
N ASP A 107 14.21 -32.46 22.02
CA ASP A 107 13.68 -31.81 20.82
C ASP A 107 12.54 -30.84 21.15
N ALA A 108 11.63 -31.21 22.06
CA ALA A 108 10.58 -30.30 22.55
C ALA A 108 11.17 -29.09 23.30
N LYS A 109 12.23 -29.30 24.11
CA LYS A 109 12.96 -28.21 24.80
C LYS A 109 13.69 -27.29 23.81
N ALA A 110 14.23 -27.84 22.73
CA ALA A 110 14.84 -27.07 21.64
C ALA A 110 13.79 -26.26 20.86
N ARG A 111 12.63 -26.85 20.53
CA ARG A 111 11.50 -26.13 19.90
C ARG A 111 11.01 -24.97 20.76
N LEU A 112 10.94 -25.14 22.09
CA LEU A 112 10.59 -24.05 23.00
C LEU A 112 11.60 -22.89 22.98
N ALA A 113 12.88 -23.18 22.77
CA ALA A 113 13.92 -22.16 22.64
C ALA A 113 13.85 -21.43 21.29
N ASP A 114 13.48 -22.14 20.21
CA ASP A 114 13.40 -21.62 18.84
C ASP A 114 12.25 -20.61 18.65
N ILE A 115 11.13 -20.78 19.35
CA ILE A 115 9.98 -19.83 19.36
C ILE A 115 10.40 -18.40 19.72
N LYS A 116 11.53 -18.22 20.42
CA LYS A 116 12.07 -16.89 20.74
C LYS A 116 12.70 -16.18 19.54
N VAL A 117 13.15 -16.90 18.50
CA VAL A 117 13.88 -16.38 17.33
C VAL A 117 12.92 -15.98 16.20
N SER A 118 11.88 -15.21 16.54
CA SER A 118 10.78 -14.85 15.63
C SER A 118 11.01 -13.56 14.83
N GLU A 119 12.18 -12.92 14.94
CA GLU A 119 12.50 -11.68 14.20
C GLU A 119 12.50 -11.88 12.67
N GLU A 120 12.91 -13.07 12.20
CA GLU A 120 12.91 -13.40 10.77
C GLU A 120 11.48 -13.57 10.22
N LEU A 121 10.60 -14.20 10.99
CA LEU A 121 9.19 -14.37 10.65
C LEU A 121 8.44 -13.03 10.62
N GLU A 122 8.78 -12.11 11.53
CA GLU A 122 8.26 -10.74 11.51
C GLU A 122 8.70 -9.98 10.25
N ALA A 123 9.99 -10.12 9.87
CA ALA A 123 10.52 -9.53 8.65
C ALA A 123 9.90 -10.11 7.37
N GLU A 124 9.57 -11.40 7.35
CA GLU A 124 8.84 -12.06 6.27
C GLU A 124 7.41 -11.52 6.14
N LEU A 125 6.67 -11.44 7.26
CA LEU A 125 5.32 -10.89 7.28
C LEU A 125 5.27 -9.47 6.71
N PHE A 126 6.16 -8.58 7.16
CA PHE A 126 6.19 -7.21 6.64
C PHE A 126 6.50 -7.17 5.14
N ARG A 127 7.34 -8.09 4.65
CA ARG A 127 7.66 -8.22 3.22
C ARG A 127 6.45 -8.70 2.42
N ASP A 128 5.66 -9.62 2.96
CA ASP A 128 4.45 -10.13 2.32
C ASP A 128 3.36 -9.06 2.24
N ILE A 129 3.14 -8.32 3.34
CA ILE A 129 2.21 -7.19 3.36
C ILE A 129 2.66 -6.11 2.36
N TYR A 130 3.95 -5.77 2.34
CA TYR A 130 4.51 -4.84 1.36
C TYR A 130 4.28 -5.34 -0.07
N THR A 131 4.55 -6.63 -0.32
CA THR A 131 4.37 -7.26 -1.62
C THR A 131 2.90 -7.28 -2.04
N PHE A 132 1.97 -7.42 -1.10
CA PHE A 132 0.55 -7.30 -1.35
C PHE A 132 0.18 -5.89 -1.79
N PHE A 133 0.46 -4.86 -0.99
CA PHE A 133 0.05 -3.49 -1.34
C PHE A 133 0.75 -2.95 -2.60
N SER A 134 2.02 -3.27 -2.80
CA SER A 134 2.77 -2.87 -4.01
C SER A 134 2.30 -3.56 -5.29
N ARG A 135 1.46 -4.61 -5.19
CA ARG A 135 0.80 -5.20 -6.37
C ARG A 135 -0.32 -4.34 -6.89
N TYR A 136 -1.04 -3.66 -5.99
CA TYR A 136 -2.27 -2.97 -6.31
C TYR A 136 -2.07 -1.46 -6.42
N TRP A 137 -1.04 -0.89 -5.79
CA TRP A 137 -0.74 0.54 -5.86
C TRP A 137 0.24 0.87 -6.98
N ASP A 138 -0.05 1.91 -7.76
CA ASP A 138 0.85 2.51 -8.75
C ASP A 138 0.53 4.00 -8.94
N GLU A 139 1.50 4.90 -8.68
CA GLU A 139 1.40 6.36 -8.90
C GLU A 139 0.08 7.01 -8.40
N GLY A 140 -0.45 6.54 -7.27
CA GLY A 140 -1.66 7.08 -6.66
C GLY A 140 -2.98 6.49 -7.17
N ASP A 141 -2.93 5.44 -8.01
CA ASP A 141 -4.11 4.68 -8.44
C ASP A 141 -4.01 3.20 -8.05
N PHE A 142 -5.17 2.56 -7.87
CA PHE A 142 -5.27 1.12 -7.65
C PHE A 142 -5.45 0.40 -8.99
N ILE A 143 -4.37 -0.13 -9.54
CA ILE A 143 -4.38 -0.74 -10.88
C ILE A 143 -4.29 -2.27 -10.76
N SER A 144 -5.24 -2.97 -11.39
CA SER A 144 -5.12 -4.41 -11.63
C SER A 144 -4.01 -4.69 -12.66
N ARG A 145 -2.77 -4.87 -12.21
CA ARG A 145 -1.64 -5.21 -13.09
C ARG A 145 -1.76 -6.65 -13.60
N ARG A 146 -1.70 -6.85 -14.93
CA ARG A 146 -1.64 -8.19 -15.53
C ARG A 146 -0.30 -8.85 -15.16
N ARG A 147 -0.35 -9.97 -14.46
CA ARG A 147 0.84 -10.74 -14.07
C ARG A 147 0.74 -12.13 -14.65
N TYR A 148 1.72 -12.48 -15.48
CA TYR A 148 1.93 -13.85 -15.93
C TYR A 148 2.91 -14.49 -14.95
N SER A 149 2.41 -15.30 -14.02
CA SER A 149 3.27 -16.11 -13.15
C SER A 149 3.34 -17.54 -13.69
N ARG A 150 4.55 -18.10 -13.78
CA ARG A 150 4.77 -19.54 -13.99
C ARG A 150 4.71 -20.33 -12.68
N ASP A 151 4.74 -19.65 -11.54
CA ASP A 151 4.72 -20.24 -10.20
C ASP A 151 3.27 -20.43 -9.72
N PRO A 152 2.84 -21.67 -9.41
CA PRO A 152 1.48 -21.99 -8.96
C PRO A 152 1.04 -21.20 -7.72
N LYS A 153 1.97 -20.78 -6.84
CA LYS A 153 1.63 -19.97 -5.65
C LYS A 153 1.02 -18.60 -5.97
N TYR A 154 1.19 -18.12 -7.20
CA TYR A 154 0.66 -16.83 -7.66
C TYR A 154 -0.34 -16.97 -8.82
N ALA A 155 -0.81 -18.19 -9.09
CA ALA A 155 -1.93 -18.40 -10.01
C ALA A 155 -3.23 -18.01 -9.33
N ILE A 156 -4.01 -17.14 -9.97
CA ILE A 156 -5.35 -16.77 -9.48
C ILE A 156 -6.30 -17.91 -9.82
N GLY A 157 -6.79 -18.61 -8.79
CA GLY A 157 -7.82 -19.63 -8.94
C GLY A 157 -9.16 -18.95 -9.23
N ILE A 158 -9.74 -19.24 -10.40
CA ILE A 158 -11.10 -18.82 -10.71
C ILE A 158 -12.04 -19.86 -10.10
N PRO A 159 -12.86 -19.52 -9.09
CA PRO A 159 -13.75 -20.48 -8.46
C PRO A 159 -14.82 -20.94 -9.47
N TYR A 160 -14.65 -22.15 -10.00
CA TYR A 160 -15.49 -22.73 -11.04
C TYR A 160 -16.38 -23.83 -10.47
N ASN A 161 -17.69 -23.66 -10.63
CA ASN A 161 -18.74 -24.54 -10.11
C ASN A 161 -19.19 -25.63 -11.09
N GLY A 162 -18.62 -25.70 -12.31
CA GLY A 162 -19.00 -26.69 -13.32
C GLY A 162 -19.76 -26.15 -14.55
N GLU A 163 -20.03 -24.84 -14.63
CA GLU A 163 -20.75 -24.22 -15.75
C GLU A 163 -19.98 -24.26 -17.08
N GLU A 164 -20.63 -24.62 -18.21
CA GLU A 164 -19.95 -24.76 -19.52
C GLU A 164 -19.13 -23.54 -19.96
N VAL A 165 -19.49 -22.32 -19.53
CA VAL A 165 -18.76 -21.09 -19.82
C VAL A 165 -18.67 -20.23 -18.57
N MET A 166 -17.45 -19.91 -18.13
CA MET A 166 -17.21 -18.84 -17.14
C MET A 166 -16.41 -17.70 -17.76
N LEU A 167 -17.00 -16.50 -17.76
CA LEU A 167 -16.32 -15.25 -18.10
C LEU A 167 -15.88 -14.57 -16.80
N HIS A 168 -14.56 -14.43 -16.61
CA HIS A 168 -13.98 -13.73 -15.47
C HIS A 168 -13.16 -12.54 -15.95
N TRP A 169 -13.45 -11.36 -15.42
CA TRP A 169 -12.64 -10.16 -15.66
C TRP A 169 -11.76 -9.91 -14.44
N ALA A 170 -10.51 -9.51 -14.66
CA ALA A 170 -9.54 -9.29 -13.57
C ALA A 170 -9.97 -8.21 -12.56
N ASN A 171 -10.95 -7.39 -12.92
CA ASN A 171 -11.53 -6.28 -12.17
C ASN A 171 -12.97 -6.58 -11.71
N HIS A 172 -13.38 -7.85 -11.64
CA HIS A 172 -14.77 -8.28 -11.39
C HIS A 172 -15.44 -7.68 -10.14
N ASP A 173 -14.69 -7.23 -9.13
CA ASP A 173 -15.23 -6.56 -7.93
C ASP A 173 -14.59 -5.18 -7.66
N GLN A 174 -14.00 -4.58 -8.69
CA GLN A 174 -13.40 -3.26 -8.59
C GLN A 174 -14.41 -2.18 -9.00
N TYR A 175 -14.80 -1.35 -8.04
CA TYR A 175 -15.58 -0.16 -8.30
C TYR A 175 -14.64 0.99 -8.68
N TYR A 176 -14.57 1.30 -9.98
CA TYR A 176 -13.85 2.46 -10.47
C TYR A 176 -14.75 3.69 -10.46
N VAL A 177 -14.34 4.74 -9.76
CA VAL A 177 -15.00 6.05 -9.81
C VAL A 177 -14.22 6.92 -10.78
N LYS A 178 -14.85 7.29 -11.91
CA LYS A 178 -14.28 8.25 -12.86
C LYS A 178 -14.23 9.64 -12.23
N THR A 179 -13.06 10.06 -11.79
CA THR A 179 -12.83 11.41 -11.26
C THR A 179 -12.92 12.49 -12.36
N THR A 180 -12.74 12.14 -13.63
CA THR A 180 -12.81 13.11 -14.74
C THR A 180 -14.16 13.81 -14.89
N GLU A 181 -15.25 13.26 -14.32
CA GLU A 181 -16.59 13.84 -14.44
C GLU A 181 -16.89 14.89 -13.35
N ASN A 182 -16.15 14.90 -12.24
CA ASN A 182 -16.49 15.71 -11.06
C ASN A 182 -15.36 16.63 -10.57
N PHE A 183 -14.14 16.47 -11.06
CA PHE A 183 -12.97 17.20 -10.56
C PHE A 183 -12.47 18.24 -11.58
N PHE A 184 -13.27 19.30 -11.78
CA PHE A 184 -12.90 20.43 -12.64
C PHE A 184 -12.29 21.60 -11.88
N ASP A 185 -12.35 21.61 -10.55
CA ASP A 185 -11.80 22.67 -9.71
C ASP A 185 -10.82 22.05 -8.71
N TYR A 186 -9.57 22.49 -8.80
CA TYR A 186 -8.48 22.11 -7.92
C TYR A 186 -8.05 23.36 -7.16
N THR A 187 -8.20 23.34 -5.83
CA THR A 187 -7.85 24.48 -4.98
C THR A 187 -6.78 24.07 -3.98
N PHE A 188 -5.74 24.90 -3.85
CA PHE A 188 -4.69 24.76 -2.84
C PHE A 188 -4.35 26.12 -2.23
N LYS A 189 -3.75 26.10 -1.03
CA LYS A 189 -3.31 27.30 -0.33
C LYS A 189 -1.80 27.42 -0.38
N ALA A 190 -1.31 28.61 -0.67
CA ALA A 190 0.11 28.97 -0.65
C ALA A 190 0.28 30.26 0.15
N ASP A 191 0.76 30.14 1.39
CA ASP A 191 0.89 31.25 2.35
C ASP A 191 -0.42 32.05 2.52
N SER A 192 -0.44 33.30 2.06
CA SER A 192 -1.61 34.20 2.11
C SER A 192 -2.53 34.07 0.90
N TYR A 193 -2.19 33.23 -0.09
CA TYR A 193 -2.94 33.11 -1.32
C TYR A 193 -3.72 31.80 -1.39
N THR A 194 -4.94 31.86 -1.90
CA THR A 194 -5.74 30.69 -2.26
C THR A 194 -5.76 30.57 -3.78
N VAL A 195 -5.20 29.50 -4.33
CA VAL A 195 -5.06 29.32 -5.77
C VAL A 195 -6.06 28.28 -6.27
N HIS A 196 -6.86 28.65 -7.26
CA HIS A 196 -7.90 27.83 -7.88
C HIS A 196 -7.53 27.51 -9.33
N PHE A 197 -7.27 26.25 -9.66
CA PHE A 197 -7.12 25.75 -11.02
C PHE A 197 -8.46 25.17 -11.50
N LYS A 198 -9.07 25.80 -12.50
CA LYS A 198 -10.41 25.45 -13.00
C LYS A 198 -10.34 24.97 -14.44
N ILE A 199 -10.98 23.86 -14.76
CA ILE A 199 -11.10 23.34 -16.12
C ILE A 199 -12.46 23.79 -16.68
N VAL A 200 -12.44 24.67 -17.68
CA VAL A 200 -13.66 25.32 -18.23
C VAL A 200 -14.30 24.46 -19.32
N ALA A 201 -13.50 23.71 -20.06
CA ALA A 201 -13.96 22.82 -21.12
C ALA A 201 -13.12 21.54 -21.11
N ALA A 202 -13.77 20.42 -20.80
CA ALA A 202 -13.25 19.10 -21.09
C ALA A 202 -14.04 18.54 -22.28
N GLN A 203 -13.41 18.45 -23.45
CA GLN A 203 -13.98 17.68 -24.55
C GLN A 203 -13.83 16.19 -24.20
N THR A 204 -14.82 15.64 -23.50
CA THR A 204 -14.86 14.21 -23.17
C THR A 204 -15.41 13.42 -24.35
N GLU A 205 -14.74 12.36 -24.78
CA GLU A 205 -15.34 11.45 -25.76
C GLU A 205 -16.41 10.62 -25.10
N GLN A 206 -17.59 10.61 -25.72
CA GLN A 206 -18.63 9.66 -25.38
C GLN A 206 -18.28 8.31 -26.03
N ASN A 207 -18.54 7.21 -25.30
CA ASN A 207 -18.51 5.83 -25.80
C ASN A 207 -17.15 5.19 -26.10
N ASN A 208 -16.15 5.34 -25.22
CA ASN A 208 -14.90 4.54 -25.25
C ASN A 208 -14.11 4.60 -26.58
N VAL A 209 -14.38 5.60 -27.42
CA VAL A 209 -13.60 5.87 -28.63
C VAL A 209 -12.23 6.39 -28.19
N LYS A 210 -11.18 5.94 -28.89
CA LYS A 210 -9.82 6.36 -28.59
C LYS A 210 -9.53 7.67 -29.32
N GLY A 211 -9.69 8.77 -28.61
CA GLY A 211 -9.46 10.11 -29.10
C GLY A 211 -8.03 10.50 -29.39
N GLU A 212 -7.89 11.69 -29.98
CA GLU A 212 -6.60 12.37 -30.09
C GLU A 212 -6.02 12.68 -28.71
N LYS A 213 -4.68 12.74 -28.64
CA LYS A 213 -3.97 13.04 -27.40
C LYS A 213 -4.29 14.48 -26.95
N ARG A 214 -4.77 14.60 -25.72
CA ARG A 214 -5.18 15.88 -25.11
C ARG A 214 -4.12 16.43 -24.18
N PHE A 215 -4.14 17.75 -24.01
CA PHE A 215 -3.20 18.49 -23.19
C PHE A 215 -3.96 19.53 -22.35
N PHE A 216 -3.40 19.88 -21.21
CA PHE A 216 -3.86 21.01 -20.42
C PHE A 216 -3.24 22.30 -20.96
N LEU A 217 -4.10 23.24 -21.35
CA LEU A 217 -3.73 24.53 -21.93
C LEU A 217 -4.40 25.65 -21.15
N LEU A 218 -3.73 26.79 -20.98
CA LEU A 218 -4.37 28.00 -20.45
C LEU A 218 -5.55 28.38 -21.35
N ASP A 219 -6.68 28.73 -20.72
CA ASP A 219 -7.83 29.24 -21.44
C ASP A 219 -7.47 30.53 -22.19
N SER A 220 -8.16 30.81 -23.30
CA SER A 220 -7.90 31.99 -24.13
C SER A 220 -8.84 33.17 -23.81
N SER A 221 -9.64 33.08 -22.74
CA SER A 221 -10.53 34.17 -22.34
C SER A 221 -9.78 35.31 -21.63
N GLU A 222 -10.36 36.50 -21.61
CA GLU A 222 -9.76 37.66 -20.92
C GLU A 222 -9.64 37.46 -19.40
N ALA A 223 -10.38 36.51 -18.82
CA ALA A 223 -10.37 36.19 -17.39
C ALA A 223 -9.77 34.81 -17.10
N THR A 224 -8.74 34.42 -17.86
CA THR A 224 -8.01 33.16 -17.67
C THR A 224 -7.21 33.16 -16.38
N ILE A 225 -6.61 34.28 -16.01
CA ILE A 225 -5.86 34.46 -14.77
C ILE A 225 -6.48 35.68 -14.07
N ALA A 226 -7.01 35.47 -12.87
CA ALA A 226 -7.65 36.52 -12.10
C ALA A 226 -7.15 36.47 -10.66
N LEU A 227 -6.53 37.55 -10.19
CA LEU A 227 -6.13 37.72 -8.79
C LEU A 227 -7.15 38.63 -8.08
N SER A 228 -7.75 38.15 -7.01
CA SER A 228 -8.66 38.92 -6.17
C SER A 228 -7.88 39.77 -5.15
N VAL A 229 -8.50 40.85 -4.69
CA VAL A 229 -7.95 41.72 -3.64
C VAL A 229 -7.79 40.99 -2.30
N GLU A 230 -8.49 39.87 -2.13
CA GLU A 230 -8.48 39.02 -0.93
C GLU A 230 -7.39 37.92 -1.00
N GLY A 231 -6.57 37.90 -2.05
CA GLY A 231 -5.51 36.92 -2.24
C GLY A 231 -5.97 35.63 -2.92
N GLU A 232 -7.10 35.62 -3.62
CA GLU A 232 -7.55 34.45 -4.39
C GLU A 232 -7.08 34.54 -5.85
N LEU A 233 -6.25 33.60 -6.29
CA LEU A 233 -5.80 33.48 -7.67
C LEU A 233 -6.57 32.39 -8.39
N SER A 234 -7.38 32.73 -9.40
CA SER A 234 -8.04 31.75 -10.24
C SER A 234 -7.38 31.64 -11.61
N ILE A 235 -7.00 30.42 -12.00
CA ILE A 235 -6.41 30.08 -13.29
C ILE A 235 -7.30 29.09 -14.01
N LYS A 236 -7.70 29.41 -15.24
CA LYS A 236 -8.57 28.58 -16.07
C LYS A 236 -7.79 27.81 -17.12
N PHE A 237 -8.14 26.54 -17.28
CA PHE A 237 -7.54 25.61 -18.21
C PHE A 237 -8.59 24.98 -19.13
N GLN A 238 -8.16 24.59 -20.32
CA GLN A 238 -8.89 23.74 -21.24
C GLN A 238 -8.19 22.38 -21.35
N TYR A 239 -8.97 21.31 -21.44
CA TYR A 239 -8.46 19.96 -21.72
C TYR A 239 -8.91 19.53 -23.11
N ARG A 240 -8.04 19.79 -24.11
CA ARG A 240 -8.33 19.60 -25.55
C ARG A 240 -7.10 19.12 -26.35
N PRO A 241 -7.28 18.61 -27.57
CA PRO A 241 -6.17 18.39 -28.50
C PRO A 241 -5.46 19.68 -28.91
N LEU A 242 -4.20 19.57 -29.31
CA LEU A 242 -3.43 20.70 -29.86
C LEU A 242 -3.84 20.99 -31.30
N THR A 243 -3.98 22.28 -31.61
CA THR A 243 -4.11 22.76 -32.99
C THR A 243 -2.81 22.51 -33.78
N GLU A 244 -2.88 22.52 -35.11
CA GLU A 244 -1.71 22.30 -35.97
C GLU A 244 -0.55 23.27 -35.63
N GLN A 245 -0.85 24.53 -35.33
CA GLN A 245 0.15 25.54 -34.96
C GLN A 245 0.80 25.24 -33.60
N GLU A 246 0.02 24.79 -32.62
CA GLU A 246 0.53 24.38 -31.30
C GLU A 246 1.37 23.10 -31.41
N GLN A 247 0.99 22.16 -32.28
CA GLN A 247 1.79 20.94 -32.52
C GLN A 247 3.15 21.26 -33.12
N ILE A 248 3.23 22.25 -34.02
CA ILE A 248 4.51 22.73 -34.56
C ILE A 248 5.35 23.38 -33.44
N THR A 249 4.72 24.20 -32.60
CA THR A 249 5.38 24.94 -31.52
C THR A 249 5.97 24.02 -30.45
N TYR A 250 5.20 23.03 -29.98
CA TYR A 250 5.62 22.14 -28.90
C TYR A 250 6.33 20.87 -29.41
N GLY A 251 6.27 20.59 -30.71
CA GLY A 251 6.87 19.41 -31.33
C GLY A 251 6.17 18.10 -30.94
N LYS A 252 6.88 16.96 -31.05
CA LYS A 252 6.31 15.61 -30.86
C LYS A 252 6.66 14.92 -29.54
N GLN A 253 7.70 15.37 -28.83
CA GLN A 253 8.16 14.77 -27.57
C GLN A 253 7.99 15.73 -26.40
N LYS A 254 7.67 15.19 -25.21
CA LYS A 254 7.53 15.95 -23.96
C LYS A 254 6.61 17.18 -24.11
N GLN A 255 5.56 17.05 -24.91
CA GLN A 255 4.66 18.14 -25.28
C GLN A 255 4.06 18.83 -24.05
N GLN A 256 3.56 18.07 -23.06
CA GLN A 256 2.98 18.65 -21.84
C GLN A 256 4.02 19.38 -20.98
N GLU A 257 5.27 18.88 -20.89
CA GLU A 257 6.33 19.57 -20.14
C GLU A 257 6.61 20.96 -20.73
N LYS A 258 6.72 21.06 -22.06
CA LYS A 258 6.94 22.34 -22.75
C LYS A 258 5.76 23.29 -22.63
N ILE A 259 4.54 22.74 -22.67
CA ILE A 259 3.32 23.52 -22.44
C ILE A 259 3.33 24.06 -21.01
N ASN A 260 3.67 23.25 -20.02
CA ASN A 260 3.79 23.67 -18.61
C ASN A 260 4.82 24.79 -18.44
N GLU A 261 6.01 24.67 -19.04
CA GLU A 261 7.03 25.74 -18.99
C GLU A 261 6.54 27.07 -19.58
N ALA A 262 5.84 27.02 -20.71
CA ALA A 262 5.27 28.21 -21.35
C ALA A 262 4.13 28.82 -20.52
N MET A 263 3.28 27.98 -19.93
CA MET A 263 2.18 28.41 -19.06
C MET A 263 2.70 29.04 -17.77
N CYS A 264 3.69 28.44 -17.11
CA CYS A 264 4.28 28.99 -15.89
C CYS A 264 4.82 30.40 -16.10
N LYS A 265 5.52 30.65 -17.22
CA LYS A 265 5.99 32.01 -17.56
C LYS A 265 4.83 32.99 -17.72
N LYS A 266 3.81 32.62 -18.49
CA LYS A 266 2.60 33.45 -18.68
C LYS A 266 1.85 33.72 -17.37
N ILE A 267 1.84 32.77 -16.44
CA ILE A 267 1.20 32.93 -15.13
C ILE A 267 1.99 33.88 -14.24
N LEU A 268 3.32 33.79 -14.26
CA LEU A 268 4.20 34.66 -13.46
C LEU A 268 4.27 36.08 -14.03
N ASP A 269 4.11 36.24 -15.33
CA ASP A 269 4.10 37.53 -16.03
C ASP A 269 2.70 38.20 -16.03
N ALA A 270 1.67 37.52 -15.53
CA ALA A 270 0.33 38.08 -15.43
C ALA A 270 0.28 39.18 -14.34
N PRO A 271 -0.42 40.30 -14.61
CA PRO A 271 -0.48 41.45 -13.71
C PRO A 271 -1.24 41.18 -12.40
#